data_AF-A0A323U1B6-F1
#
_entry.id   AF-A0A323U1B6-F1
#
_cell.length_a   1.000
_cell.length_b   1.000
_cell.length_c   1.000
_cell.angle_alpha   90.00
_cell.angle_beta   90.00
_cell.angle_gamma   90.00
#
_symmetry.space_group_name_H-M   'P 1'
#
loop_
_entity.id
_entity.type
_entity.pdbx_description
1 polymer ?
#
loop_
_entity_poly.entity_id
_entity_poly.type
_entity_poly.pdbx_seq_one_letter_code
_entity_poly.pdbx_strand_id
1 'polypeptide(L)' 'MESLTNAQGYLLAALFTIGAVLVTALIYLAINPRSVATKSESADLRYIGFALLLIILSAGTIASLLYLGKLGLEMPKL' A
#
# COMPACT_ATOMS: atom_id res chain seq x y z
N MET A 1 2.56 -26.29 -14.17
CA MET A 1 2.20 -25.80 -12.82
C MET A 1 3.17 -24.73 -12.30
N GLU A 2 4.45 -24.73 -12.69
CA GLU A 2 5.44 -23.67 -12.40
C GLU A 2 5.19 -22.28 -13.03
N SER A 3 4.42 -22.19 -14.12
CA SER A 3 4.14 -20.89 -14.76
C SER A 3 3.15 -20.04 -13.96
N LEU A 4 2.24 -20.69 -13.21
CA LEU A 4 1.20 -20.02 -12.43
C LEU A 4 1.78 -19.37 -11.16
N THR A 5 2.77 -19.98 -10.51
CA THR A 5 3.44 -19.42 -9.32
C THR A 5 4.29 -18.19 -9.66
N ASN A 6 4.97 -18.20 -10.81
CA ASN A 6 5.71 -17.04 -11.31
C ASN A 6 4.80 -15.84 -11.58
N ALA A 7 3.67 -16.05 -12.27
CA ALA A 7 2.71 -14.99 -12.55
C ALA A 7 2.11 -14.39 -11.27
N GLN A 8 1.83 -15.22 -10.27
CA GLN A 8 1.36 -14.77 -8.95
C GLN A 8 2.41 -13.94 -8.22
N GLY A 9 3.69 -14.33 -8.29
CA GLY A 9 4.80 -13.57 -7.72
C GLY A 9 4.93 -12.17 -8.31
N TYR A 10 4.90 -12.06 -9.65
CA TYR A 10 4.94 -10.76 -10.34
C TYR A 10 3.72 -9.89 -10.02
N LEU A 11 2.53 -10.49 -9.93
CA LEU A 11 1.30 -9.77 -9.58
C LEU A 11 1.39 -9.20 -8.16
N LEU A 12 1.85 -9.98 -7.18
CA LEU A 12 2.00 -9.52 -5.80
C LEU A 12 3.07 -8.43 -5.67
N ALA A 13 4.18 -8.55 -6.39
CA ALA A 13 5.22 -7.52 -6.45
C ALA A 13 4.70 -6.22 -7.09
N ALA A 14 3.90 -6.32 -8.16
CA ALA A 14 3.25 -5.18 -8.78
C ALA A 14 2.23 -4.52 -7.83
N LEU A 15 1.39 -5.31 -7.15
CA LEU A 15 0.45 -4.82 -6.14
C LEU A 15 1.16 -4.11 -4.98
N PHE A 16 2.27 -4.67 -4.49
CA PHE A 16 3.11 -4.02 -3.48
C PHE A 16 3.64 -2.68 -3.97
N THR A 17 4.21 -2.64 -5.17
CA THR A 17 4.81 -1.43 -5.75
C THR A 17 3.76 -0.33 -5.94
N ILE A 18 2.61 -0.68 -6.53
CA ILE A 18 1.50 0.25 -6.74
C ILE A 18 0.96 0.73 -5.38
N GLY A 19 0.77 -0.19 -4.42
CA GLY A 19 0.34 0.13 -3.07
C GLY A 19 1.26 1.14 -2.38
N ALA A 20 2.58 0.93 -2.46
CA ALA A 20 3.58 1.83 -1.87
C ALA A 20 3.55 3.23 -2.50
N VAL A 21 3.38 3.33 -3.83
CA VAL A 21 3.23 4.60 -4.53
C VAL A 21 1.95 5.32 -4.09
N LEU A 22 0.83 4.61 -4.00
CA LEU A 22 -0.45 5.17 -3.57
C LEU A 22 -0.41 5.65 -2.11
N VAL A 23 0.19 4.87 -1.20
CA VAL A 23 0.40 5.28 0.20
C VAL A 23 1.22 6.57 0.24
N THR A 24 2.31 6.64 -0.51
CA THR A 24 3.18 7.83 -0.57
C THR A 24 2.44 9.04 -1.11
N ALA A 25 1.68 8.88 -2.19
CA ALA A 25 0.87 9.95 -2.77
C ALA A 25 -0.21 10.47 -1.81
N LEU A 26 -0.87 9.56 -1.08
CA LEU A 26 -1.88 9.92 -0.08
C LEU A 26 -1.27 10.63 1.14
N ILE A 27 -0.10 10.19 1.61
CA ILE A 27 0.64 10.90 2.67
C ILE A 27 0.99 12.32 2.21
N TYR A 28 1.52 12.46 0.99
CA TYR A 28 1.83 13.78 0.44
C TYR A 28 0.59 14.66 0.38
N LEU A 29 -0.54 14.13 -0.12
CA LEU A 29 -1.79 14.89 -0.22
C LEU A 29 -2.34 15.29 1.15
N ALA A 30 -2.25 14.40 2.14
CA ALA A 30 -2.72 14.66 3.49
C ALA A 30 -1.88 15.75 4.17
N ILE A 31 -0.55 15.67 4.08
CA ILE A 31 0.38 16.48 4.88
C ILE A 31 0.92 17.71 4.12
N ASN A 32 0.61 17.88 2.82
CA ASN A 32 1.10 19.01 2.03
C ASN A 32 0.80 20.35 2.76
N PRO A 33 1.80 21.23 2.97
CA PRO A 33 1.65 22.48 3.70
C PRO A 33 0.44 23.33 3.29
N ARG A 34 0.08 23.32 2.01
CA ARG A 34 -1.11 24.05 1.51
C ARG A 34 -2.42 23.47 2.02
N SER A 35 -2.50 22.15 2.17
CA SER A 35 -3.68 21.45 2.71
C SER A 35 -3.79 21.63 4.22
N VAL A 36 -2.66 21.71 4.93
CA VAL A 36 -2.64 21.91 6.39
C VAL A 36 -2.95 23.36 6.78
N ALA A 37 -2.61 24.32 5.91
CA ALA A 37 -2.89 25.73 6.14
C ALA A 37 -4.38 26.10 6.03
N THR A 38 -5.24 25.23 5.51
CA THR A 38 -6.69 25.51 5.42
C THR A 38 -7.35 25.40 6.78
N LYS A 39 -7.75 26.54 7.36
CA LYS A 39 -8.57 26.59 8.57
C LYS A 39 -10.04 26.35 8.20
N SER A 40 -10.48 25.10 8.32
CA SER A 40 -11.89 24.71 8.19
C SER A 40 -12.21 23.70 9.28
N GLU A 41 -13.39 23.79 9.88
CA GLU A 41 -13.90 22.80 10.85
C GLU A 41 -13.97 21.39 10.25
N SER A 42 -14.14 21.30 8.91
CA SER A 42 -14.14 20.04 8.17
C SER A 42 -12.75 19.46 7.90
N ALA A 43 -11.67 20.21 8.18
CA ALA A 43 -10.31 19.76 7.94
C ALA A 43 -9.98 18.54 8.80
N ASP A 44 -10.37 18.55 10.07
CA ASP A 44 -10.10 17.45 11.01
C ASP A 44 -10.73 16.13 10.55
N LEU A 45 -11.98 16.17 10.09
CA LEU A 45 -12.66 14.99 9.56
C LEU A 45 -11.98 14.47 8.28
N ARG A 46 -11.50 15.38 7.42
CA ARG A 46 -10.75 15.02 6.22
C ARG A 46 -9.41 14.36 6.57
N TYR A 47 -8.71 14.84 7.60
CA TYR A 47 -7.48 14.23 8.11
C TYR A 47 -7.71 12.81 8.62
N ILE A 48 -8.75 12.61 9.43
CA ILE A 48 -9.15 11.29 9.93
C ILE A 48 -9.52 10.37 8.76
N GLY A 49 -10.23 10.88 7.75
CA GLY A 49 -10.56 10.13 6.53
C GLY A 49 -9.31 9.65 5.78
N PHE A 50 -8.31 10.52 5.59
CA PHE A 50 -7.03 10.13 4.99
C PHE A 50 -6.29 9.11 5.84
N ALA A 51 -6.26 9.28 7.16
CA ALA A 51 -5.61 8.34 8.06
C ALA A 51 -6.23 6.94 7.99
N LEU A 52 -7.57 6.83 7.98
CA LEU A 52 -8.27 5.56 7.83
C LEU A 52 -7.97 4.88 6.50
N LEU A 53 -7.98 5.63 5.39
CA LEU A 53 -7.60 5.11 4.08
C LEU A 53 -6.15 4.61 4.07
N LEU A 54 -5.23 5.38 4.66
CA LEU A 54 -3.82 5.01 4.75
C LEU A 54 -3.60 3.73 5.55
N ILE A 55 -4.35 3.52 6.65
CA ILE A 55 -4.28 2.28 7.45
C ILE A 55 -4.67 1.07 6.59
N ILE A 56 -5.82 1.13 5.92
CA ILE A 56 -6.32 0.01 5.10
C ILE A 56 -5.36 -0.28 3.95
N LEU A 57 -4.91 0.77 3.25
CA LEU A 57 -4.02 0.63 2.10
C LEU A 57 -2.63 0.09 2.52
N SER A 58 -2.09 0.57 3.63
CA SER A 58 -0.80 0.09 4.16
C SER A 58 -0.90 -1.37 4.61
N ALA A 59 -1.98 -1.74 5.29
CA ALA A 59 -2.22 -3.13 5.68
C ALA A 59 -2.28 -4.08 4.47
N GLY A 60 -3.01 -3.70 3.41
CA GLY A 60 -3.06 -4.46 2.17
C GLY A 60 -1.71 -4.57 1.45
N THR A 61 -0.94 -3.48 1.43
CA THR A 61 0.40 -3.44 0.85
C THR A 61 1.37 -4.34 1.61
N ILE A 62 1.34 -4.33 2.94
CA ILE A 62 2.18 -5.22 3.75
C ILE A 62 1.73 -6.68 3.60
N ALA A 63 0.42 -6.93 3.54
CA ALA A 63 -0.12 -8.27 3.34
C ALA A 63 0.32 -8.89 2.00
N SER A 64 0.38 -8.11 0.91
CA SER A 64 0.87 -8.62 -0.38
C SER A 64 2.35 -9.03 -0.31
N LEU A 65 3.17 -8.27 0.41
CA LEU A 65 4.57 -8.62 0.65
C LEU A 65 4.72 -9.87 1.51
N LEU A 66 3.94 -9.99 2.59
CA LEU A 66 3.95 -11.17 3.46
C LEU A 66 3.52 -12.44 2.70
N TYR A 67 2.51 -12.32 1.84
CA TYR A 67 2.04 -13.43 1.02
C TYR A 67 3.07 -13.82 -0.05
N LEU A 68 3.71 -12.83 -0.68
CA LEU A 68 4.84 -13.06 -1.60
C LEU A 68 6.00 -13.78 -0.89
N GLY A 69 6.35 -13.37 0.32
CA GLY A 69 7.41 -14.00 1.12
C GLY A 69 7.12 -15.46 1.47
N LYS A 70 5.85 -15.82 1.67
CA LYS A 70 5.44 -17.23 1.84
C LYS A 70 5.60 -18.04 0.56
N LEU A 71 5.16 -17.50 -0.59
CA LEU A 71 5.30 -18.19 -1.88
C LEU A 71 6.77 -18.33 -2.31
N GLY A 72 7.63 -17.37 -1.96
CA GLY A 72 9.07 -17.43 -2.23
C GLY A 72 9.83 -18.47 -1.39
N LEU A 73 9.33 -18.84 -0.20
CA LEU A 73 9.89 -19.91 0.63
C LEU A 73 9.55 -21.32 0.14
N GLU A 74 8.54 -21.46 -0.73
CA GLU A 74 8.09 -22.74 -1.29
C GLU A 74 8.73 -23.07 -2.65
N MET A 75 9.55 -22.19 -3.22
CA MET A 75 10.36 -22.54 -4.39
C MET A 75 11.47 -23.52 -3.97
N PRO A 76 11.65 -24.63 -4.71
CA PRO A 76 12.72 -25.58 -4.42
C PRO A 76 14.05 -24.82 -4.48
N LYS A 77 14.77 -24.83 -3.34
CA LYS A 77 16.16 -24.40 -3.31
C LYS A 77 16.91 -25.32 -4.25
N LEU A 78 17.48 -24.73 -5.30
CA LEU A 78 18.45 -25.35 -6.20
C LEU A 78 19.53 -26.10 -5.41
#